data_AF-H6R519-F1
#
_entry.id   AF-H6R519-F1
#
_cell.length_a   1.000
_cell.length_b   1.000
_cell.length_c   1.000
_cell.angle_alpha   90.00
_cell.angle_beta   90.00
_cell.angle_gamma   90.00
#
_symmetry.space_group_name_H-M   'P 1'
#
loop_
_entity.id
_entity.type
_entity.pdbx_description
1 polymer ?
#
loop_
_entity_poly.entity_id
_entity_poly.type
_entity_poly.pdbx_seq_one_letter_code
_entity_poly.pdbx_strand_id
1 'polypeptide(L)'
;MGTALLYGLGTAVPLVLGAVIGLRWTLPKPLLASLMAFGAGTMIAAVTNELFEPAFVEAGAWVAGTALFAGATVYVVANRFIEQRLGPTAIGWALMLGTVLDGVPENTALGVTLAGGGGVVLLVAVAVGNVPEAIGGAALMRDRHGFAPGRALALWTITGVVLVVVTVLGNLLSDNLSGTQISTVQAFAGGATIAVLADSLMPEAYREGGWWVGIATAAGFLVAFVLG
;
A
#
# COMPACT_ATOMS: atom_id res chain seq x y z
N MET A 1 -0.08 20.50 -12.92
CA MET A 1 1.17 20.31 -12.14
C MET A 1 1.01 20.61 -10.65
N GLY A 2 0.64 21.83 -10.22
CA GLY A 2 0.52 22.16 -8.79
C GLY A 2 -0.45 21.25 -8.01
N THR A 3 -1.62 20.95 -8.59
CA THR A 3 -2.61 20.05 -7.99
C THR A 3 -2.10 18.62 -7.86
N ALA A 4 -1.44 18.07 -8.88
CA ALA A 4 -0.88 16.72 -8.83
C ALA A 4 0.20 16.57 -7.76
N LEU A 5 1.03 17.60 -7.58
CA LEU A 5 2.01 17.63 -6.49
C LEU A 5 1.33 17.65 -5.11
N LEU A 6 0.30 18.47 -4.93
CA LEU A 6 -0.44 18.53 -3.66
C LEU A 6 -1.08 17.19 -3.30
N TYR A 7 -1.64 16.48 -4.27
CA TYR A 7 -2.23 15.18 -4.02
C TYR A 7 -1.18 14.08 -3.81
N GLY A 8 -0.09 14.07 -4.58
CA GLY A 8 1.03 13.17 -4.29
C GLY A 8 1.63 13.41 -2.91
N LEU A 9 1.72 14.68 -2.47
CA LEU A 9 2.11 15.01 -1.10
C LEU A 9 1.06 14.55 -0.08
N GLY A 10 -0.22 14.60 -0.44
CA GLY A 10 -1.30 14.12 0.41
C GLY A 10 -1.30 12.61 0.65
N THR A 11 -0.71 11.81 -0.24
CA THR A 11 -0.46 10.36 0.01
C THR A 11 0.87 10.13 0.74
N ALA A 12 1.93 10.85 0.36
CA ALA A 12 3.26 10.66 0.92
C ALA A 12 3.45 11.21 2.33
N VAL A 13 2.79 12.31 2.72
CA VAL A 13 2.90 12.88 4.06
C VAL A 13 2.34 11.92 5.12
N PRO A 14 1.13 11.36 4.99
CA PRO A 14 0.62 10.33 5.90
C PRO A 14 1.55 9.13 6.00
N LEU A 15 2.10 8.67 4.87
CA LEU A 15 3.08 7.57 4.84
C LEU A 15 4.32 7.89 5.69
N VAL A 16 4.96 9.04 5.46
CA VAL A 16 6.17 9.44 6.19
C VAL A 16 5.85 9.70 7.67
N LEU A 17 4.70 10.28 7.99
CA LEU A 17 4.25 10.47 9.37
C LEU A 17 4.04 9.12 10.07
N GLY A 18 3.41 8.15 9.41
CA GLY A 18 3.27 6.78 9.91
C GLY A 18 4.62 6.14 10.20
N ALA A 19 5.59 6.29 9.29
CA ALA A 19 6.94 5.79 9.49
C ALA A 19 7.64 6.47 10.68
N VAL A 20 7.53 7.80 10.82
CA VAL A 20 8.05 8.52 12.00
C VAL A 20 7.42 8.01 13.28
N ILE A 21 6.11 7.71 13.26
CA ILE A 21 5.40 7.17 14.42
C ILE A 21 5.96 5.79 14.80
N GLY A 22 6.08 4.88 13.83
CA GLY A 22 6.63 3.54 14.04
C GLY A 22 8.08 3.54 14.54
N LEU A 23 8.89 4.51 14.08
CA LEU A 23 10.29 4.63 14.52
C LEU A 23 10.44 5.25 15.91
N ARG A 24 9.63 6.26 16.25
CA ARG A 24 9.79 7.00 17.52
C ARG A 24 9.09 6.35 18.70
N TRP A 25 7.91 5.77 18.51
CA TRP A 25 7.12 5.22 19.61
C TRP A 25 7.11 3.69 19.57
N THR A 26 7.36 3.07 20.72
CA THR A 26 7.20 1.62 20.91
C THR A 26 5.73 1.36 21.24
N LEU A 27 4.92 1.10 20.20
CA LEU A 27 3.52 0.74 20.41
C LEU A 27 3.42 -0.65 21.06
N PRO A 28 2.44 -0.87 21.97
CA PRO A 28 2.15 -2.21 22.46
C PRO A 28 1.88 -3.17 21.30
N LYS A 29 2.44 -4.39 21.36
CA LYS A 29 2.24 -5.44 20.35
C LYS A 29 0.79 -5.60 19.89
N PRO A 30 -0.22 -5.62 20.78
CA PRO A 30 -1.60 -5.78 20.33
C PRO A 30 -2.16 -4.55 19.61
N LEU A 31 -1.68 -3.35 19.94
CA LEU A 31 -2.06 -2.13 19.22
C LEU A 31 -1.44 -2.11 17.81
N LEU A 32 -0.16 -2.45 17.68
CA LEU A 32 0.51 -2.56 16.38
C LEU A 32 -0.19 -3.59 15.49
N ALA A 33 -0.50 -4.77 16.05
CA ALA A 33 -1.24 -5.81 15.37
C ALA A 33 -2.66 -5.37 14.97
N SER A 34 -3.35 -4.60 15.81
CA SER A 34 -4.68 -4.05 15.48
C SER A 34 -4.61 -3.03 14.35
N LEU A 35 -3.55 -2.21 14.30
CA LEU A 35 -3.31 -1.29 13.18
C LEU A 35 -3.02 -2.06 11.89
N MET A 36 -2.14 -3.06 11.92
CA MET A 36 -1.86 -3.91 10.75
C MET A 36 -3.12 -4.67 10.28
N ALA A 37 -3.94 -5.17 11.21
CA ALA A 37 -5.21 -5.81 10.92
C ALA A 37 -6.21 -4.85 10.27
N PHE A 38 -6.29 -3.62 10.77
CA PHE A 38 -7.09 -2.55 10.19
C PHE A 38 -6.62 -2.22 8.77
N GLY A 39 -5.31 -2.03 8.56
CA GLY A 39 -4.73 -1.84 7.22
C GLY A 39 -5.02 -3.00 6.28
N ALA A 40 -4.98 -4.24 6.78
CA ALA A 40 -5.36 -5.40 5.97
C ALA A 40 -6.82 -5.32 5.50
N GLY A 41 -7.71 -4.85 6.36
CA GLY A 41 -9.11 -4.59 6.02
C GLY A 41 -9.26 -3.52 4.95
N THR A 42 -8.55 -2.40 5.08
CA THR A 42 -8.61 -1.30 4.10
C THR A 42 -8.11 -1.76 2.73
N MET A 43 -7.01 -2.51 2.69
CA MET A 43 -6.45 -3.07 1.46
C MET A 43 -7.42 -4.04 0.77
N ILE A 44 -8.16 -4.89 1.51
CA ILE A 44 -9.17 -5.77 0.89
C ILE A 44 -10.24 -4.95 0.16
N ALA A 45 -10.72 -3.87 0.77
CA ALA A 45 -11.70 -2.99 0.15
C ALA A 45 -11.11 -2.30 -1.10
N ALA A 46 -9.90 -1.74 -1.00
CA ALA A 46 -9.21 -1.08 -2.10
C ALA A 46 -8.96 -2.04 -3.29
N VAL A 47 -8.48 -3.26 -3.01
CA VAL A 47 -8.28 -4.30 -4.03
C VAL A 47 -9.57 -4.61 -4.77
N THR A 48 -10.67 -4.72 -4.02
CA THR A 48 -11.96 -5.10 -4.60
C THR A 48 -12.52 -3.96 -5.45
N ASN A 49 -12.67 -2.77 -4.87
CA ASN A 49 -13.46 -1.68 -5.45
C ASN A 49 -12.64 -0.73 -6.33
N GLU A 50 -11.37 -0.51 -6.00
CA GLU A 50 -10.55 0.55 -6.62
C GLU A 50 -9.51 0.00 -7.59
N LEU A 51 -9.11 -1.27 -7.41
CA LEU A 51 -8.06 -1.90 -8.21
C LEU A 51 -8.60 -2.93 -9.19
N PHE A 52 -9.26 -3.99 -8.69
CA PHE A 52 -9.64 -5.12 -9.54
C PHE A 52 -10.98 -4.93 -10.23
N GLU A 53 -12.02 -4.43 -9.56
CA GLU A 53 -13.34 -4.20 -10.19
C GLU A 53 -13.27 -3.25 -11.39
N PRO A 54 -12.66 -2.04 -11.29
CA PRO A 54 -12.53 -1.15 -12.44
C PRO A 54 -11.77 -1.81 -13.59
N ALA A 55 -10.76 -2.61 -13.26
CA ALA A 55 -9.99 -3.31 -14.27
C ALA A 55 -10.72 -4.46 -14.94
N PHE A 56 -11.54 -5.18 -14.18
CA PHE A 56 -12.38 -6.24 -14.70
C PHE A 56 -13.43 -5.69 -15.67
N VAL A 57 -14.02 -4.54 -15.35
CA VAL A 57 -15.02 -3.87 -16.19
C VAL A 57 -14.39 -3.27 -17.45
N GLU A 58 -13.25 -2.58 -17.33
CA GLU A 58 -12.62 -1.85 -18.43
C GLU A 58 -11.79 -2.73 -19.37
N ALA A 59 -10.97 -3.65 -18.81
CA ALA A 59 -10.04 -4.48 -19.58
C ALA A 59 -10.52 -5.93 -19.77
N GLY A 60 -11.57 -6.33 -19.07
CA GLY A 60 -12.13 -7.69 -19.12
C GLY A 60 -11.36 -8.70 -18.26
N ALA A 61 -12.02 -9.83 -18.00
CA ALA A 61 -11.55 -10.86 -17.07
C ALA A 61 -10.14 -11.41 -17.39
N TRP A 62 -9.81 -11.58 -18.68
CA TRP A 62 -8.52 -12.15 -19.08
C TRP A 62 -7.36 -11.19 -18.83
N VAL A 63 -7.50 -9.92 -19.20
CA VAL A 63 -6.44 -8.91 -19.00
C VAL A 63 -6.28 -8.61 -17.52
N ALA A 64 -7.39 -8.34 -16.82
CA ALA A 64 -7.36 -8.09 -15.38
C ALA A 64 -6.82 -9.30 -14.60
N GLY A 65 -7.28 -10.52 -14.93
CA GLY A 65 -6.83 -11.74 -14.26
C GLY A 65 -5.34 -12.03 -14.48
N THR A 66 -4.85 -11.91 -15.71
CA THR A 66 -3.41 -12.13 -16.01
C THR A 66 -2.53 -11.07 -15.36
N ALA A 67 -2.95 -9.81 -15.35
CA ALA A 67 -2.25 -8.73 -14.65
C ALA A 67 -2.22 -8.97 -13.14
N LEU A 68 -3.34 -9.38 -12.53
CA LEU A 68 -3.43 -9.74 -11.12
C LEU A 68 -2.45 -10.85 -10.76
N PHE A 69 -2.44 -11.96 -11.50
CA PHE A 69 -1.48 -13.04 -11.22
C PHE A 69 -0.02 -12.62 -11.46
N ALA A 70 0.23 -11.75 -12.45
CA ALA A 70 1.57 -11.20 -12.66
C ALA A 70 2.03 -10.36 -11.45
N GLY A 71 1.17 -9.50 -10.93
CA GLY A 71 1.44 -8.69 -9.74
C GLY A 71 1.73 -9.51 -8.50
N ALA A 72 0.86 -10.50 -8.22
CA ALA A 72 1.07 -11.43 -7.13
C ALA A 72 2.40 -12.19 -7.28
N THR A 73 2.72 -12.67 -8.49
CA THR A 73 3.97 -13.39 -8.76
C THR A 73 5.19 -12.51 -8.54
N VAL A 74 5.17 -11.26 -9.02
CA VAL A 74 6.27 -10.31 -8.82
C VAL A 74 6.48 -10.05 -7.34
N TYR A 75 5.41 -9.82 -6.57
CA TYR A 75 5.51 -9.66 -5.12
C TYR A 75 6.10 -10.90 -4.46
N VAL A 76 5.55 -12.09 -4.70
CA VAL A 76 5.98 -13.34 -4.05
C VAL A 76 7.45 -13.63 -4.36
N VAL A 77 7.89 -13.47 -5.61
CA VAL A 77 9.28 -13.71 -6.00
C VAL A 77 10.22 -12.69 -5.34
N ALA A 78 9.84 -11.41 -5.33
CA ALA A 78 10.63 -10.36 -4.70
C ALA A 78 10.70 -10.55 -3.18
N ASN A 79 9.56 -10.82 -2.54
CA ASN A 79 9.49 -11.12 -1.11
C ASN A 79 10.32 -12.36 -0.76
N ARG A 80 10.22 -13.42 -1.56
CA ARG A 80 11.03 -14.64 -1.38
C ARG A 80 12.53 -14.35 -1.43
N PHE A 81 12.98 -13.47 -2.32
CA PHE A 81 14.38 -13.06 -2.38
C PHE A 81 14.79 -12.25 -1.13
N ILE A 82 13.92 -11.37 -0.63
CA ILE A 82 14.14 -10.61 0.60
C ILE A 82 14.23 -11.56 1.80
N GLU A 83 13.31 -12.51 1.94
CA GLU A 83 13.31 -13.54 2.99
C GLU A 83 14.60 -14.36 3.00
N GLN A 84 15.06 -14.82 1.84
CA GLN A 84 16.29 -15.59 1.72
C GLN A 84 17.53 -14.80 2.16
N ARG A 85 17.53 -13.47 1.96
CA ARG A 85 18.66 -12.61 2.30
C ARG A 85 18.62 -12.10 3.75
N LEU A 86 17.43 -11.85 4.27
CA LEU A 86 17.21 -11.13 5.53
C LEU A 86 16.62 -11.98 6.66
N GLY A 87 16.15 -13.20 6.36
CA GLY A 87 15.57 -14.12 7.33
C GLY A 87 14.41 -13.48 8.13
N PRO A 88 14.36 -13.63 9.46
CA PRO A 88 13.31 -13.03 10.31
C PRO A 88 13.19 -11.51 10.22
N THR A 89 14.22 -10.82 9.70
CA THR A 89 14.22 -9.36 9.55
C THR A 89 13.56 -8.88 8.25
N ALA A 90 13.04 -9.80 7.44
CA ALA A 90 12.42 -9.51 6.15
C ALA A 90 11.07 -8.80 6.28
N ILE A 91 10.31 -9.00 7.36
CA ILE A 91 8.90 -8.54 7.46
C ILE A 91 8.77 -7.03 7.23
N GLY A 92 9.61 -6.21 7.88
CA GLY A 92 9.59 -4.77 7.66
C GLY A 92 9.93 -4.35 6.22
N TRP A 93 10.79 -5.11 5.55
CA TRP A 93 11.13 -4.89 4.13
C TRP A 93 10.04 -5.38 3.19
N ALA A 94 9.37 -6.47 3.54
CA ALA A 94 8.25 -7.04 2.79
C ALA A 94 7.05 -6.09 2.80
N LEU A 95 6.78 -5.41 3.94
CA LEU A 95 5.77 -4.37 4.03
C LEU A 95 6.15 -3.15 3.18
N MET A 96 7.40 -2.67 3.25
CA MET A 96 7.83 -1.55 2.41
C MET A 96 7.78 -1.89 0.90
N LEU A 97 8.14 -3.12 0.53
CA LEU A 97 8.01 -3.60 -0.84
C LEU A 97 6.53 -3.64 -1.26
N GLY A 98 5.65 -4.08 -0.36
CA GLY A 98 4.20 -4.02 -0.54
C GLY A 98 3.74 -2.61 -0.86
N THR A 99 4.06 -1.66 0.01
CA THR A 99 3.71 -0.24 -0.15
C THR A 99 4.23 0.40 -1.45
N VAL A 100 5.34 -0.11 -2.01
CA VAL A 100 5.82 0.34 -3.33
C VAL A 100 5.00 -0.28 -4.45
N LEU A 101 4.70 -1.58 -4.36
CA LEU A 101 4.02 -2.33 -5.41
C LEU A 101 2.52 -2.00 -5.52
N ASP A 102 1.85 -1.66 -4.42
CA ASP A 102 0.48 -1.15 -4.42
C ASP A 102 0.42 0.38 -4.61
N GLY A 103 1.35 1.11 -3.99
CA GLY A 103 1.38 2.55 -4.00
C GLY A 103 1.65 3.10 -5.39
N VAL A 104 2.48 2.44 -6.21
CA VAL A 104 2.74 2.89 -7.59
C VAL A 104 1.42 2.90 -8.40
N PRO A 105 0.64 1.81 -8.48
CA PRO A 105 -0.65 1.84 -9.16
C PRO A 105 -1.69 2.79 -8.54
N GLU A 106 -1.84 2.83 -7.22
CA GLU A 106 -2.79 3.74 -6.55
C GLU A 106 -2.47 5.20 -6.85
N ASN A 107 -1.19 5.58 -6.75
CA ASN A 107 -0.74 6.94 -7.04
C ASN A 107 -0.83 7.26 -8.54
N THR A 108 -0.70 6.26 -9.41
CA THR A 108 -0.95 6.43 -10.86
C THR A 108 -2.43 6.70 -11.14
N ALA A 109 -3.33 5.91 -10.55
CA ALA A 109 -4.77 6.10 -10.68
C ALA A 109 -5.21 7.46 -10.14
N LEU A 110 -4.65 7.87 -8.99
CA LEU A 110 -4.83 9.21 -8.44
C LEU A 110 -4.33 10.28 -9.40
N GLY A 111 -3.15 10.08 -10.00
CA GLY A 111 -2.56 10.93 -11.03
C GLY A 111 -3.50 11.22 -12.20
N VAL A 112 -4.12 10.16 -12.74
CA VAL A 112 -5.01 10.25 -13.91
C VAL A 112 -6.37 10.84 -13.55
N THR A 113 -6.94 10.46 -12.41
CA THR A 113 -8.28 10.90 -11.98
C THR A 113 -8.35 12.36 -11.51
N LEU A 114 -7.20 12.99 -11.27
CA LEU A 114 -7.09 14.43 -10.98
C LEU A 114 -7.74 15.33 -12.05
N ALA A 115 -7.77 14.89 -13.31
CA ALA A 115 -8.41 15.63 -14.39
C ALA A 115 -9.96 15.63 -14.28
N GLY A 116 -10.54 14.68 -13.55
CA GLY A 116 -11.99 14.44 -13.45
C GLY A 116 -12.66 14.85 -12.13
N GLY A 117 -11.93 15.43 -11.17
CA GLY A 117 -12.50 15.97 -9.92
C GLY A 117 -12.80 14.95 -8.80
N GLY A 118 -12.59 13.65 -9.03
CA GLY A 118 -12.83 12.58 -8.04
C GLY A 118 -11.65 12.27 -7.10
N GLY A 119 -10.51 12.93 -7.27
CA GLY A 119 -9.26 12.50 -6.62
C GLY A 119 -9.22 12.59 -5.09
N VAL A 120 -10.08 13.40 -4.44
CA VAL A 120 -10.01 13.61 -2.98
C VAL A 120 -10.42 12.37 -2.20
N VAL A 121 -11.40 11.64 -2.71
CA VAL A 121 -11.92 10.40 -2.14
C VAL A 121 -10.80 9.34 -2.13
N LEU A 122 -10.24 9.10 -3.32
CA LEU A 122 -9.09 8.20 -3.51
C LEU A 122 -7.88 8.63 -2.69
N LEU A 123 -7.58 9.93 -2.62
CA LEU A 123 -6.49 10.46 -1.78
C LEU A 123 -6.65 10.07 -0.31
N VAL A 124 -7.86 10.23 0.23
CA VAL A 124 -8.15 9.90 1.63
C VAL A 124 -8.08 8.38 1.85
N ALA A 125 -8.63 7.57 0.94
CA ALA A 125 -8.56 6.12 1.01
C ALA A 125 -7.11 5.61 1.05
N VAL A 126 -6.30 6.07 0.09
CA VAL A 126 -4.85 5.75 -0.03
C VAL A 126 -4.09 6.22 1.21
N ALA A 127 -4.37 7.42 1.73
CA ALA A 127 -3.73 7.94 2.92
C ALA A 127 -4.06 7.10 4.18
N VAL A 128 -5.32 6.68 4.32
CA VAL A 128 -5.79 5.88 5.46
C VAL A 128 -5.20 4.47 5.44
N GLY A 129 -5.04 3.85 4.28
CA GLY A 129 -4.39 2.53 4.14
C GLY A 129 -2.88 2.56 4.39
N ASN A 130 -2.19 3.56 3.86
CA ASN A 130 -0.73 3.68 3.95
C ASN A 130 -0.20 3.96 5.36
N VAL A 131 -0.99 4.62 6.23
CA VAL A 131 -0.55 4.98 7.58
C VAL A 131 -0.29 3.74 8.46
N PRO A 132 -1.23 2.79 8.62
CA PRO A 132 -0.99 1.56 9.36
C PRO A 132 0.21 0.75 8.86
N GLU A 133 0.40 0.66 7.54
CA GLU A 133 1.53 -0.04 6.94
C GLU A 133 2.86 0.61 7.27
N ALA A 134 2.94 1.94 7.13
CA ALA A 134 4.16 2.67 7.44
C ALA A 134 4.50 2.57 8.93
N ILE A 135 3.51 2.62 9.82
CA ILE A 135 3.72 2.39 11.26
C ILE A 135 4.23 0.97 11.50
N GLY A 136 3.56 -0.04 10.94
CA GLY A 136 3.91 -1.45 11.04
C GLY A 136 5.32 -1.76 10.55
N GLY A 137 5.60 -1.45 9.30
CA GLY A 137 6.88 -1.72 8.67
C GLY A 137 8.03 -0.93 9.29
N ALA A 138 7.82 0.34 9.68
CA ALA A 138 8.86 1.12 10.34
C ALA A 138 9.15 0.64 11.78
N ALA A 139 8.12 0.26 12.54
CA ALA A 139 8.30 -0.34 13.87
C ALA A 139 9.09 -1.65 13.78
N LEU A 140 8.76 -2.52 12.82
CA LEU A 140 9.48 -3.77 12.59
C LEU A 140 10.93 -3.55 12.11
N MET A 141 11.19 -2.51 11.31
CA MET A 141 12.55 -2.13 10.93
C MET A 141 13.39 -1.62 12.10
N ARG A 142 12.78 -0.90 13.05
CA ARG A 142 13.47 -0.40 14.25
C ARG A 142 13.88 -1.54 15.18
N ASP A 143 13.02 -2.54 15.34
CA ASP A 143 13.25 -3.64 16.27
C ASP A 143 14.38 -4.59 15.80
N ARG A 144 14.89 -4.37 14.58
CA ARG A 144 16.10 -5.03 14.07
C ARG A 144 17.37 -4.49 14.74
N HIS A 145 18.10 -5.39 15.40
CA HIS A 145 19.42 -5.09 15.95
C HIS A 145 20.39 -4.50 14.91
N GLY A 146 20.96 -3.34 15.21
CA GLY A 146 21.95 -2.66 14.36
C GLY A 146 21.38 -1.87 13.17
N PHE A 147 20.05 -1.82 12.99
CA PHE A 147 19.44 -0.99 11.96
C PHE A 147 19.24 0.44 12.45
N ALA A 148 19.91 1.41 11.81
CA ALA A 148 19.82 2.80 12.22
C ALA A 148 18.43 3.38 11.90
N PRO A 149 17.72 3.99 12.86
CA PRO A 149 16.40 4.61 12.61
C PRO A 149 16.41 5.64 11.47
N GLY A 150 17.53 6.36 11.30
CA GLY A 150 17.70 7.30 10.19
C GLY A 150 17.70 6.63 8.81
N ARG A 151 18.20 5.38 8.69
CA ARG A 151 18.13 4.61 7.44
C ARG A 151 16.70 4.18 7.15
N ALA A 152 15.96 3.71 8.16
CA ALA A 152 14.55 3.38 8.00
C ALA A 152 13.75 4.61 7.52
N LEU A 153 13.93 5.75 8.18
CA LEU A 153 13.26 7.00 7.80
C LEU A 153 13.61 7.44 6.38
N ALA A 154 14.88 7.34 5.99
CA ALA A 154 15.31 7.66 4.64
C ALA A 154 14.63 6.77 3.60
N LEU A 155 14.51 5.45 3.85
CA LEU A 155 13.84 4.52 2.95
C LEU A 155 12.36 4.87 2.78
N TRP A 156 11.61 5.07 3.88
CA TRP A 156 10.20 5.48 3.81
C TRP A 156 10.00 6.84 3.13
N THR A 157 10.93 7.76 3.34
CA THR A 157 10.91 9.07 2.66
C THR A 157 11.16 8.92 1.16
N ILE A 158 12.11 8.08 0.76
CA ILE A 158 12.37 7.75 -0.64
C ILE A 158 11.13 7.11 -1.26
N THR A 159 10.48 6.17 -0.58
CA THR A 159 9.21 5.58 -1.03
C THR A 159 8.16 6.66 -1.25
N GLY A 160 7.93 7.55 -0.28
CA GLY A 160 6.99 8.66 -0.43
C GLY A 160 7.32 9.58 -1.61
N VAL A 161 8.59 9.91 -1.82
CA VAL A 161 9.05 10.70 -2.97
C VAL A 161 8.77 9.99 -4.30
N VAL A 162 9.04 8.68 -4.37
CA VAL A 162 8.74 7.86 -5.56
C VAL A 162 7.23 7.89 -5.84
N LEU A 163 6.39 7.74 -4.83
CA LEU A 163 4.93 7.77 -4.99
C LEU A 163 4.44 9.14 -5.48
N VAL A 164 4.98 10.25 -4.96
CA VAL A 164 4.70 11.61 -5.45
C VAL A 164 5.08 11.75 -6.92
N VAL A 165 6.26 11.27 -7.30
CA VAL A 165 6.72 11.31 -8.70
C VAL A 165 5.78 10.51 -9.59
N VAL A 166 5.33 9.34 -9.14
CA VAL A 166 4.37 8.50 -9.85
C VAL A 166 3.03 9.22 -10.03
N THR A 167 2.51 9.90 -9.01
CA THR A 167 1.28 10.72 -9.15
C THR A 167 1.44 11.81 -10.19
N VAL A 168 2.56 12.54 -10.15
CA VAL A 168 2.84 13.63 -11.09
C VAL A 168 2.98 13.08 -12.51
N LEU A 169 3.70 11.97 -12.71
CA LEU A 169 3.84 11.32 -14.00
C LEU A 169 2.50 10.78 -14.53
N GLY A 170 1.68 10.16 -13.67
CA GLY A 170 0.33 9.71 -14.02
C GLY A 170 -0.55 10.86 -14.49
N ASN A 171 -0.45 12.04 -13.85
CA ASN A 171 -1.16 13.24 -14.29
C ASN A 171 -0.63 13.83 -15.60
N LEU A 172 0.68 13.80 -15.83
CA LEU A 172 1.28 14.32 -17.07
C LEU A 172 1.04 13.42 -18.27
N LEU A 173 0.97 12.11 -18.03
CA LEU A 173 0.75 11.10 -19.07
C LEU A 173 -0.73 10.76 -19.25
N SER A 174 -1.65 11.36 -18.49
CA SER A 174 -3.08 11.01 -18.50
C SER A 174 -3.68 11.06 -19.90
N ASP A 175 -3.28 12.04 -20.72
CA ASP A 175 -3.81 12.23 -22.08
C ASP A 175 -3.32 11.14 -23.06
N ASN A 176 -2.28 10.39 -22.69
CA ASN A 176 -1.67 9.33 -23.50
C ASN A 176 -1.93 7.92 -22.94
N LEU A 177 -2.54 7.81 -21.76
CA LEU A 177 -2.87 6.53 -21.13
C LEU A 177 -4.31 6.16 -21.44
N SER A 178 -4.49 5.05 -22.16
CA SER A 178 -5.83 4.47 -22.33
C SER A 178 -6.38 3.92 -21.01
N GLY A 179 -7.70 3.90 -20.87
CA GLY A 179 -8.37 3.28 -19.72
C GLY A 179 -7.93 1.84 -19.47
N THR A 180 -7.70 1.08 -20.55
CA THR A 180 -7.17 -0.29 -20.51
C THR A 180 -5.75 -0.39 -19.92
N GLN A 181 -4.87 0.58 -20.17
CA GLN A 181 -3.51 0.57 -19.60
C GLN A 181 -3.53 0.84 -18.09
N ILE A 182 -4.36 1.81 -17.66
CA ILE A 182 -4.51 2.17 -16.24
C ILE A 182 -5.10 0.99 -15.48
N SER A 183 -6.19 0.42 -15.99
CA SER A 183 -6.82 -0.77 -15.40
C SER A 183 -5.88 -1.97 -15.33
N THR A 184 -5.05 -2.21 -16.35
CA THR A 184 -4.06 -3.29 -16.31
C THR A 184 -3.06 -3.09 -15.17
N VAL A 185 -2.57 -1.86 -14.97
CA VAL A 185 -1.65 -1.51 -13.87
C VAL A 185 -2.35 -1.62 -12.51
N GLN A 186 -3.62 -1.23 -12.41
CA GLN A 186 -4.43 -1.40 -11.20
C GLN A 186 -4.66 -2.86 -10.84
N ALA A 187 -5.01 -3.72 -11.81
CA ALA A 187 -5.15 -5.15 -11.58
C ALA A 187 -3.84 -5.80 -11.12
N PHE A 188 -2.70 -5.39 -11.70
CA PHE A 188 -1.38 -5.80 -11.24
C PHE A 188 -1.14 -5.40 -9.78
N ALA A 189 -1.46 -4.16 -9.40
CA ALA A 189 -1.44 -3.72 -8.01
C ALA A 189 -2.26 -4.63 -7.10
N GLY A 190 -3.51 -4.88 -7.49
CA GLY A 190 -4.44 -5.68 -6.70
C GLY A 190 -3.90 -7.07 -6.41
N GLY A 191 -3.21 -7.67 -7.40
CA GLY A 191 -2.49 -8.91 -7.21
C GLY A 191 -1.33 -8.83 -6.22
N ALA A 192 -0.50 -7.78 -6.32
CA ALA A 192 0.59 -7.56 -5.37
C ALA A 192 0.05 -7.34 -3.94
N THR A 193 -1.01 -6.53 -3.78
CA THR A 193 -1.69 -6.28 -2.50
C THR A 193 -2.24 -7.56 -1.89
N ILE A 194 -2.93 -8.42 -2.67
CA ILE A 194 -3.40 -9.73 -2.19
C ILE A 194 -2.24 -10.57 -1.66
N ALA A 195 -1.12 -10.57 -2.37
CA ALA A 195 0.06 -11.33 -1.97
C ALA A 195 0.72 -10.76 -0.69
N VAL A 196 0.81 -9.42 -0.56
CA VAL A 196 1.27 -8.75 0.67
C VAL A 196 0.42 -9.11 1.88
N LEU A 197 -0.91 -9.08 1.70
CA LEU A 197 -1.87 -9.43 2.74
C LEU A 197 -1.66 -10.85 3.23
N ALA A 198 -1.56 -11.80 2.30
CA ALA A 198 -1.44 -13.22 2.58
C ALA A 198 -0.07 -13.59 3.19
N ASP A 199 1.03 -13.07 2.66
CA ASP A 199 2.38 -13.49 3.05
C ASP A 199 2.89 -12.76 4.30
N SER A 200 2.50 -11.50 4.50
CA SER A 200 3.14 -10.63 5.49
C SER A 200 2.16 -10.03 6.49
N LEU A 201 1.19 -9.24 6.02
CA LEU A 201 0.43 -8.35 6.90
C LEU A 201 -0.55 -9.10 7.81
N MET A 202 -1.34 -10.03 7.26
CA MET A 202 -2.29 -10.82 8.06
C MET A 202 -1.58 -11.79 9.02
N PRO A 203 -0.58 -12.60 8.59
CA PRO A 203 0.13 -13.49 9.50
C PRO A 203 0.72 -12.75 10.71
N GLU A 204 1.30 -11.57 10.49
CA GLU A 204 1.90 -10.77 11.56
C GLU A 204 0.85 -10.19 12.52
N ALA A 205 -0.26 -9.69 11.98
CA ALA A 205 -1.38 -9.21 12.79
C ALA A 205 -1.97 -10.33 13.68
N TYR A 206 -2.16 -11.54 13.14
CA TYR A 206 -2.67 -12.68 13.90
C TYR A 206 -1.68 -13.19 14.97
N ARG A 207 -0.38 -13.07 14.73
CA ARG A 207 0.66 -13.50 15.66
C ARG A 207 0.73 -12.66 16.92
N GLU A 208 0.51 -11.35 16.81
CA GLU A 208 0.74 -10.38 17.90
C GLU A 208 -0.56 -9.74 18.45
N GLY A 209 -1.71 -9.89 17.78
CA GLY A 209 -2.93 -9.13 18.07
C GLY A 209 -4.04 -9.82 18.87
N GLY A 210 -4.04 -11.15 18.99
CA GLY A 210 -5.08 -11.86 19.73
C GLY A 210 -6.45 -11.87 19.04
N TRP A 211 -7.53 -12.05 19.82
CA TRP A 211 -8.86 -12.38 19.29
C TRP A 211 -9.59 -11.22 18.58
N TRP A 212 -9.22 -9.97 18.85
CA TRP A 212 -9.88 -8.79 18.27
C TRP A 212 -9.33 -8.39 16.89
N VAL A 213 -8.30 -9.07 16.38
CA VAL A 213 -7.72 -8.83 15.04
C VAL A 213 -8.79 -8.89 13.96
N GLY A 214 -9.71 -9.86 14.03
CA GLY A 214 -10.82 -9.96 13.06
C GLY A 214 -11.76 -8.75 13.09
N ILE A 215 -12.01 -8.16 14.27
CA ILE A 215 -12.84 -6.95 14.41
C ILE A 215 -12.11 -5.75 13.82
N ALA A 216 -10.80 -5.62 14.08
CA ALA A 216 -9.99 -4.55 13.53
C ALA A 216 -9.94 -4.60 11.98
N THR A 217 -9.79 -5.80 11.40
CA THR A 217 -9.88 -6.01 9.95
C THR A 217 -11.26 -5.65 9.39
N ALA A 218 -12.34 -6.07 10.04
CA ALA A 218 -13.70 -5.68 9.63
C ALA A 218 -13.92 -4.16 9.71
N ALA A 219 -13.39 -3.50 10.74
CA ALA A 219 -13.45 -2.05 10.89
C ALA A 219 -12.67 -1.33 9.80
N GLY A 220 -11.46 -1.82 9.46
CA GLY A 220 -10.66 -1.29 8.35
C GLY A 220 -11.38 -1.40 7.03
N PHE A 221 -11.94 -2.58 6.74
CA PHE A 221 -12.75 -2.81 5.54
C PHE A 221 -13.94 -1.85 5.47
N LEU A 222 -14.72 -1.72 6.56
CA LEU A 222 -15.88 -0.83 6.60
C LEU A 222 -15.49 0.63 6.39
N VAL A 223 -14.42 1.09 7.06
CA VAL A 223 -13.95 2.48 6.92
C VAL A 223 -13.51 2.75 5.48
N ALA A 224 -12.70 1.87 4.89
CA ALA A 224 -12.28 2.03 3.50
C ALA A 224 -13.47 1.98 2.54
N PHE A 225 -14.41 1.04 2.72
CA PHE A 225 -15.58 0.91 1.86
C PHE A 225 -16.55 2.11 1.96
N VAL A 226 -16.64 2.78 3.12
CA VAL A 226 -17.45 3.98 3.27
C VAL A 226 -16.75 5.21 2.68
N LEU A 227 -15.41 5.19 2.64
CA LEU A 227 -14.60 6.29 2.13
C LEU A 227 -14.34 6.22 0.62
N GLY A 228 -14.36 5.03 0.01
CA GLY A 228 -14.21 4.79 -1.43
C GLY A 228 -15.54 4.67 -2.16
#